data_AF-A0A952SHY6-F1
#
_entry.id   AF-A0A952SHY6-F1
#
_cell.length_a   1.000
_cell.length_b   1.000
_cell.length_c   1.000
_cell.angle_alpha   90.00
_cell.angle_beta   90.00
_cell.angle_gamma   90.00
#
_symmetry.space_group_name_H-M   'P 1'
#
loop_
_entity.id
_entity.type
_entity.pdbx_description
1 polymer ?
#
loop_
_entity_poly.entity_id
_entity_poly.type
_entity_poly.pdbx_seq_one_letter_code
_entity_poly.pdbx_strand_id
1 'polypeptide(L)' 'MQAGMPPITQDLIAQHNLTSDEYKKITDILGREPNITELGMFSVMWSEHCSYK' A
#
# COMPACT_ATOMS: atom_id res chain seq x y z
N MET A 1 -20.90 8.03 -12.99
CA MET A 1 -19.45 7.97 -13.16
C MET A 1 -18.86 7.40 -11.88
N GLN A 2 -18.86 6.08 -11.69
CA GLN A 2 -18.08 5.49 -10.60
C GLN A 2 -16.64 5.57 -11.05
N ALA A 3 -15.85 6.48 -10.47
CA ALA A 3 -14.43 6.58 -10.74
C ALA A 3 -13.82 5.24 -10.35
N GLY A 4 -13.57 4.39 -11.35
CA GLY A 4 -12.84 3.16 -11.16
C GLY A 4 -11.47 3.55 -10.63
N MET A 5 -11.24 3.28 -9.34
CA MET A 5 -9.92 3.46 -8.76
C MET A 5 -8.92 2.70 -9.64
N PRO A 6 -7.79 3.31 -10.01
CA PRO A 6 -6.80 2.62 -10.81
C PRO A 6 -6.35 1.35 -10.06
N PRO A 7 -6.11 0.24 -10.77
CA PRO A 7 -5.61 -0.97 -10.14
C PRO A 7 -4.32 -0.65 -9.37
N ILE A 8 -4.17 -1.20 -8.17
CA ILE A 8 -2.93 -1.04 -7.41
C ILE A 8 -1.80 -1.73 -8.18
N THR A 9 -0.89 -0.92 -8.73
CA THR A 9 0.29 -1.41 -9.43
C THR A 9 1.50 -1.42 -8.51
N GLN A 10 2.53 -2.21 -8.87
CA GLN A 10 3.80 -2.24 -8.16
C GLN A 10 4.46 -0.85 -8.08
N ASP A 11 4.26 -0.02 -9.11
CA ASP A 11 4.75 1.36 -9.15
C ASP A 11 4.08 2.21 -8.06
N LEU A 12 2.77 2.07 -7.88
CA LEU A 12 1.99 2.73 -6.83
C LEU A 12 2.44 2.29 -5.44
N ILE A 13 2.67 0.99 -5.25
CA ILE A 13 3.20 0.42 -4.00
C ILE A 13 4.56 1.04 -3.67
N ALA A 14 5.46 1.13 -4.66
CA ALA A 14 6.76 1.76 -4.51
C ALA A 14 6.68 3.27 -4.22
N GLN A 15 5.73 3.99 -4.84
CA GLN A 15 5.47 5.42 -4.56
C GLN A 15 5.02 5.66 -3.11
N HIS A 16 4.35 4.68 -2.51
CA HIS A 16 3.96 4.68 -1.10
C HIS A 16 5.08 4.20 -0.15
N ASN A 17 6.31 4.03 -0.64
CA ASN A 17 7.44 3.46 0.10
C ASN A 17 7.12 2.10 0.73
N LEU A 18 6.19 1.36 0.14
CA LEU A 18 5.85 0.01 0.57
C LEU A 18 6.59 -0.98 -0.32
N THR A 19 7.01 -2.08 0.28
CA THR A 19 7.55 -3.22 -0.43
C THR A 19 6.43 -4.16 -0.86
N SER A 20 6.70 -5.02 -1.85
CA SER A 20 5.77 -6.08 -2.26
C SER A 20 5.38 -7.00 -1.09
N ASP A 21 6.28 -7.20 -0.13
CA ASP A 21 6.04 -8.02 1.05
C ASP A 21 5.06 -7.35 2.02
N GLU A 22 5.21 -6.03 2.22
CA GLU A 22 4.27 -5.24 3.00
C GLU A 22 2.90 -5.19 2.35
N TYR A 23 2.83 -4.96 1.04
CA TYR A 23 1.57 -5.03 0.30
C TYR A 23 0.88 -6.40 0.45
N LYS A 24 1.67 -7.48 0.37
CA LYS A 24 1.15 -8.83 0.59
C LYS A 24 0.63 -9.01 2.01
N LYS A 25 1.34 -8.52 3.03
CA LYS A 25 0.85 -8.52 4.42
C LYS A 25 -0.43 -7.71 4.58
N ILE A 26 -0.53 -6.53 3.98
CA ILE A 26 -1.75 -5.70 4.03
C ILE A 26 -2.92 -6.47 3.43
N THR A 27 -2.70 -7.10 2.28
CA THR A 27 -3.71 -7.93 1.60
C THR A 27 -4.11 -9.15 2.44
N ASP A 28 -3.16 -9.78 3.12
CA ASP A 28 -3.39 -10.93 4.01
C ASP A 28 -4.18 -10.54 5.26
N ILE A 29 -3.84 -9.39 5.88
CA ILE A 29 -4.53 -8.81 7.04
C ILE A 29 -5.97 -8.43 6.67
N LEU A 30 -6.18 -7.83 5.50
CA LEU A 30 -7.50 -7.40 5.05
C LEU A 30 -8.33 -8.53 4.44
N GLY A 31 -7.69 -9.61 3.96
CA GLY A 31 -8.33 -10.67 3.19
C GLY A 31 -8.85 -10.22 1.82
N ARG A 32 -8.47 -9.03 1.36
CA ARG A 32 -8.86 -8.42 0.08
C ARG A 32 -7.81 -7.41 -0.39
N GLU A 33 -7.89 -7.00 -1.65
CA GLU A 33 -7.03 -5.92 -2.15
C GLU A 33 -7.36 -4.59 -1.42
N PRO A 34 -6.34 -3.90 -0.88
CA PRO A 34 -6.51 -2.59 -0.26
C PRO A 34 -6.78 -1.51 -1.32
N ASN A 35 -7.53 -0.50 -0.94
CA ASN A 35 -7.67 0.73 -1.74
C ASN A 35 -6.48 1.67 -1.51
N ILE A 36 -6.30 2.64 -2.40
CA ILE A 36 -5.23 3.65 -2.28
C ILE A 36 -5.27 4.41 -0.95
N THR A 37 -6.46 4.65 -0.39
CA THR A 37 -6.62 5.29 0.92
C THR A 37 -6.08 4.41 2.05
N GLU A 38 -6.36 3.11 2.02
CA GLU A 38 -5.87 2.15 3.01
C GLU A 38 -4.36 1.96 2.86
N LEU A 39 -3.87 1.83 1.63
CA LEU A 39 -2.45 1.86 1.29
C LEU A 39 -1.74 3.09 1.85
N GLY A 40 -2.34 4.28 1.74
CA GLY A 40 -1.80 5.50 2.33
C GLY A 40 -1.75 5.45 3.86
N MET A 41 -2.76 4.87 4.52
CA MET A 41 -2.76 4.66 5.97
C MET A 41 -1.67 3.68 6.41
N PHE A 42 -1.57 2.52 5.74
CA PHE A 42 -0.54 1.53 6.02
C PHE A 42 0.86 2.03 5.70
N SER A 43 1.00 2.79 4.61
CA SER A 43 2.22 3.50 4.24
C SER A 43 2.68 4.36 5.40
N VAL A 44 1.87 5.27 5.95
CA VAL A 44 2.29 6.09 7.10
C VAL A 44 2.57 5.25 8.34
N MET A 45 1.75 4.24 8.60
CA MET A 45 1.87 3.37 9.77
C MET A 45 3.16 2.54 9.76
N TRP A 46 3.60 2.07 8.59
CA TRP A 46 4.75 1.17 8.43
C TRP A 46 6.01 1.88 7.89
N SER A 47 5.84 3.07 7.31
CA SER A 47 6.92 3.96 6.83
C SER A 47 7.76 4.58 7.96
N GLU A 48 7.54 4.22 9.23
CA GLU A 48 8.55 4.41 10.30
C GLU A 48 9.89 3.72 9.96
N HIS A 49 9.94 2.84 8.96
CA HIS A 49 11.20 2.31 8.42
C HIS A 49 11.97 3.27 7.50
N CYS A 50 11.67 4.58 7.49
CA CYS A 50 12.56 5.58 6.91
C CYS A 50 13.74 5.96 7.84
N SER A 51 14.01 5.17 8.87
CA SER A 51 15.21 5.28 9.69
C SER A 51 16.15 4.10 9.46
N TYR A 52 16.70 3.98 8.26
CA TYR A 52 18.15 3.76 8.08
C TYR A 52 18.51 3.84 6.59
N LYS A 53 18.99 5.02 6.19
CA LYS A 53 20.16 5.07 5.31
C LYS A 53 21.37 5.35 6.20
#